data_AF-A0A8S3A5C7-F1
#
_entry.id   AF-A0A8S3A5C7-F1
#
_cell.length_a   1.000
_cell.length_b   1.000
_cell.length_c   1.000
_cell.angle_alpha   90.00
_cell.angle_beta   90.00
_cell.angle_gamma   90.00
#
_symmetry.space_group_name_H-M   'P 1'
#
loop_
_entity.id
_entity.type
_entity.pdbx_description
1 polymer ?
#
loop_
_entity_poly.entity_id
_entity_poly.type
_entity_poly.pdbx_seq_one_letter_code
_entity_poly.pdbx_strand_id
1 'polypeptide(L)'
;ITGNPPTLPSLSVFIKKALTLNGAFSILPENPNDLTFNKARLHQAEIPAANGITNARALARIYARLMSDINEDGQMEQRLI
;
A
#
# COMPACT_ATOMS: atom_id res chain seq x y z
N ILE A 1 45.01 -9.13 6.77
CA ILE A 1 43.63 -8.73 7.11
C ILE A 1 43.49 -7.21 7.00
N THR A 2 43.49 -6.69 5.77
CA THR A 2 43.27 -5.26 5.48
C THR A 2 41.84 -5.10 4.98
N GLY A 3 40.87 -5.17 5.90
CA GLY A 3 39.47 -4.87 5.61
C GLY A 3 39.18 -3.47 6.09
N ASN A 4 38.79 -2.56 5.19
CA ASN A 4 38.24 -1.27 5.59
C ASN A 4 37.10 -1.50 6.61
N PRO A 5 37.02 -0.70 7.68
CA PRO A 5 35.92 -0.83 8.63
C PRO A 5 34.59 -0.64 7.90
N PRO A 6 33.53 -1.37 8.27
CA PRO A 6 32.23 -1.21 7.65
C PRO A 6 31.78 0.24 7.83
N THR A 7 31.66 0.97 6.72
CA THR A 7 31.17 2.35 6.72
C THR A 7 29.71 2.34 7.17
N LEU A 8 29.39 3.11 8.20
CA LEU A 8 28.01 3.30 8.64
C LEU A 8 27.18 3.86 7.46
N PRO A 9 25.97 3.33 7.21
CA PRO A 9 25.12 3.87 6.17
C PRO A 9 24.82 5.34 6.47
N SER A 10 24.92 6.20 5.45
CA SER A 10 24.54 7.60 5.59
C SER A 10 23.07 7.73 5.96
N LEU A 11 22.70 8.84 6.61
CA LEU A 11 21.31 9.15 6.95
C LEU A 11 20.39 9.07 5.71
N SER A 12 20.90 9.51 4.55
CA SER A 12 20.17 9.43 3.29
C SER A 12 19.89 7.98 2.86
N VAL A 13 20.82 7.04 3.07
CA VAL A 13 20.60 5.61 2.79
C VAL A 13 19.60 5.02 3.79
N PHE A 14 19.68 5.39 5.06
CA PHE A 14 18.73 4.95 6.07
C PHE A 14 17.30 5.43 5.78
N ILE A 15 17.13 6.73 5.49
CA ILE A 15 15.82 7.31 5.15
C ILE A 15 15.27 6.68 3.88
N LYS A 16 16.10 6.50 2.84
CA LYS A 16 15.69 5.81 1.61
C LYS A 16 15.18 4.40 1.93
N LYS A 17 15.90 3.61 2.72
CA LYS A 17 15.47 2.26 3.11
C LYS A 17 14.19 2.28 3.94
N ALA A 18 14.07 3.15 4.94
CA ALA A 18 12.87 3.25 5.78
C ALA A 18 11.61 3.56 4.94
N LEU A 19 11.72 4.51 4.00
CA LEU A 19 10.60 4.93 3.15
C LEU A 19 10.25 3.89 2.05
N THR A 20 11.23 3.10 1.61
CA THR A 20 11.08 2.13 0.52
C THR A 20 10.82 0.71 1.00
N LEU A 21 10.42 0.51 2.26
CA LEU A 21 10.30 -0.84 2.86
C LEU A 21 11.59 -1.66 2.65
N ASN A 22 12.73 -1.06 3.01
CA ASN A 22 14.09 -1.57 2.81
C ASN A 22 14.44 -1.86 1.33
N GLY A 23 13.94 -1.04 0.40
CA GLY A 23 14.13 -1.22 -1.04
C GLY A 23 13.14 -2.18 -1.69
N ALA A 24 12.16 -2.71 -0.95
CA ALA A 24 11.09 -3.51 -1.53
C ALA A 24 10.18 -2.66 -2.44
N PHE A 25 10.05 -1.36 -2.16
CA PHE A 25 9.21 -0.40 -2.85
C PHE A 25 10.08 0.68 -3.52
N SER A 26 10.37 0.55 -4.82
CA SER A 26 11.14 1.57 -5.54
C SER A 26 10.23 2.76 -5.89
N ILE A 27 10.13 3.72 -4.96
CA ILE A 27 9.33 4.96 -5.12
C ILE A 27 10.05 6.05 -5.94
N LEU A 28 11.36 5.89 -6.14
CA LEU A 28 12.21 6.78 -6.94
C LEU A 28 13.18 5.92 -7.77
N PRO A 29 12.68 5.14 -8.74
CA PRO A 29 13.54 4.28 -9.52
C PRO A 29 14.42 5.13 -10.45
N GLU A 30 15.72 4.85 -10.49
CA GLU A 30 16.66 5.48 -11.41
C GLU A 30 16.35 5.13 -12.87
N ASN A 31 15.70 3.98 -13.08
CA ASN A 31 15.19 3.50 -14.35
C ASN A 31 13.64 3.45 -14.31
N PRO A 32 12.91 4.14 -15.20
CA PRO A 32 11.44 4.12 -15.21
C PRO A 32 10.83 2.73 -15.41
N ASN A 33 11.59 1.74 -15.87
CA ASN A 33 11.13 0.35 -15.99
C ASN A 33 11.19 -0.44 -14.66
N ASP A 34 11.76 0.13 -13.60
CA ASP A 34 11.90 -0.53 -12.28
C ASP A 34 10.71 -0.32 -11.33
N LEU A 35 9.62 0.24 -11.85
CA LEU A 35 8.38 0.44 -11.10
C LEU A 35 7.94 -0.87 -10.43
N THR A 36 7.79 -0.81 -9.12
CA THR A 36 7.55 -2.01 -8.31
C THR A 36 6.08 -2.43 -8.31
N PHE A 37 5.18 -1.55 -8.75
CA PHE A 37 3.73 -1.72 -8.65
C PHE A 37 3.18 -2.96 -9.35
N ASN A 38 3.79 -3.42 -10.45
CA ASN A 38 3.34 -4.61 -11.19
C ASN A 38 4.12 -5.89 -10.85
N LYS A 39 5.01 -5.87 -9.85
CA LYS A 39 5.80 -7.05 -9.47
C LYS A 39 4.94 -7.99 -8.61
N ALA A 40 4.93 -9.28 -8.92
CA ALA A 40 4.13 -10.29 -8.20
C ALA A 40 4.38 -10.29 -6.68
N ARG A 41 5.63 -10.09 -6.26
CA ARG A 41 6.00 -9.98 -4.84
C ARG A 41 5.28 -8.83 -4.11
N LEU A 42 4.98 -7.74 -4.82
CA LEU A 42 4.27 -6.61 -4.24
C LEU A 42 2.78 -6.90 -4.13
N HIS A 43 2.20 -7.55 -5.13
CA HIS A 43 0.80 -7.99 -5.09
C HIS A 43 0.51 -9.02 -3.97
N GLN A 44 1.50 -9.83 -3.62
CA GLN A 44 1.39 -10.86 -2.58
C GLN A 44 1.67 -10.36 -1.16
N ALA A 45 2.35 -9.22 -1.01
CA ALA A 45 2.59 -8.64 0.29
C ALA A 45 1.27 -8.13 0.91
N GLU A 46 1.24 -7.92 2.22
CA GLU A 46 0.14 -7.21 2.86
C GLU A 46 0.63 -5.81 3.22
N ILE A 47 0.38 -4.84 2.33
CA ILE A 47 0.78 -3.44 2.54
C ILE A 47 -0.50 -2.61 2.60
N PRO A 48 -1.00 -2.32 3.81
CA PRO A 48 -2.24 -1.56 3.97
C PRO A 48 -2.23 -0.27 3.14
N ALA A 49 -3.36 -0.01 2.47
CA ALA A 49 -3.60 1.13 1.58
C ALA A 49 -2.72 1.24 0.31
N ALA A 50 -1.71 0.39 0.11
CA ALA A 50 -0.75 0.57 -0.97
C ALA A 50 -0.80 -0.51 -2.07
N ASN A 51 -1.22 -1.73 -1.77
CA ASN A 51 -1.20 -2.84 -2.74
C ASN A 51 -2.51 -3.65 -2.82
N GLY A 52 -3.62 -3.09 -2.36
CA GLY A 52 -4.92 -3.75 -2.41
C GLY A 52 -5.36 -4.03 -3.86
N ILE A 53 -5.53 -5.30 -4.21
CA ILE A 53 -6.10 -5.73 -5.50
C ILE A 53 -7.61 -5.91 -5.33
N THR A 54 -8.40 -5.13 -6.05
CA THR A 54 -9.87 -5.16 -5.96
C THR A 54 -10.52 -4.87 -7.32
N ASN A 55 -11.85 -4.89 -7.35
CA ASN A 55 -12.64 -4.55 -8.53
C ASN A 55 -13.74 -3.52 -8.18
N ALA A 56 -14.27 -2.88 -9.21
CA ALA A 56 -15.30 -1.84 -9.06
C ALA A 56 -16.52 -2.31 -8.26
N ARG A 57 -16.94 -3.57 -8.43
CA ARG A 57 -18.10 -4.13 -7.72
C ARG A 57 -17.84 -4.27 -6.22
N ALA A 58 -16.66 -4.74 -5.84
CA ALA A 58 -16.26 -4.86 -4.44
C ALA A 58 -16.16 -3.48 -3.78
N LEU A 59 -15.54 -2.51 -4.47
CA LEU A 59 -15.49 -1.11 -4.00
C LEU A 59 -16.89 -0.52 -3.82
N ALA A 60 -17.77 -0.67 -4.81
CA ALA A 60 -19.14 -0.17 -4.75
C ALA A 60 -19.91 -0.75 -3.54
N ARG A 61 -19.71 -2.03 -3.21
CA ARG A 61 -20.32 -2.64 -2.02
C ARG A 61 -19.79 -2.06 -0.71
N ILE A 62 -18.48 -1.87 -0.60
CA ILE A 62 -17.85 -1.28 0.59
C ILE A 62 -18.35 0.15 0.79
N TYR A 63 -18.32 0.97 -0.27
CA TYR A 63 -18.78 2.35 -0.20
C TYR A 63 -20.30 2.45 0.03
N ALA A 64 -21.11 1.61 -0.62
CA ALA A 64 -22.55 1.58 -0.38
C ALA A 64 -22.84 1.31 1.09
N ARG A 65 -22.14 0.37 1.73
CA ARG A 65 -22.33 0.08 3.17
C ARG A 65 -21.93 1.24 4.08
N LEU A 66 -20.90 2.01 3.70
CA LEU A 66 -20.45 3.18 4.47
C LEU A 66 -21.36 4.40 4.32
N MET A 67 -22.02 4.54 3.17
CA MET A 67 -22.88 5.70 2.89
C MET A 67 -24.36 5.46 3.16
N SER A 68 -24.78 4.19 3.25
CA SER A 68 -26.15 3.84 3.59
C SER A 68 -26.38 3.96 5.10
N ASP A 69 -27.38 4.72 5.52
CA ASP A 69 -27.99 4.62 6.86
C ASP A 69 -28.65 3.24 6.98
N ILE A 70 -27.84 2.24 7.27
CA ILE A 70 -28.29 0.90 7.57
C ILE A 70 -28.21 0.74 9.07
N ASN A 71 -29.36 0.53 9.70
CA ASN A 71 -29.47 0.24 11.13
C ASN A 71 -28.66 -1.02 11.47
N GLU A 72 -28.38 -1.24 12.75
CA GLU A 72 -27.62 -2.41 13.24
C GLU A 72 -28.18 -3.74 12.69
N ASP A 73 -29.48 -3.77 12.42
CA ASP A 73 -30.27 -4.91 11.92
C ASP A 73 -30.17 -5.14 10.40
N GLY A 74 -29.35 -4.35 9.69
CA GLY A 74 -29.12 -4.53 8.25
C GLY A 74 -30.20 -3.94 7.33
N GLN A 75 -31.20 -3.24 7.88
CA GLN A 75 -32.28 -2.62 7.12
C GLN A 75 -31.96 -1.17 6.74
N MET A 76 -32.31 -0.77 5.52
CA MET A 76 -32.19 0.62 5.05
C MET A 76 -33.27 1.46 5.74
N GLU A 77 -32.89 2.57 6.39
CA GLU A 77 -33.87 3.50 6.96
C GLU A 77 -34.61 4.21 5.80
N GLN A 78 -35.81 3.72 5.45
CA GLN A 78 -36.72 4.47 4.59
C GLN A 78 -37.27 5.64 5.39
N ARG A 79 -36.61 6.81 5.30
CA ARG A 79 -37.22 8.06 5.74
C ARG A 79 -38.46 8.31 4.86
N LEU A 80 -39.63 7.97 5.39
CA LEU A 80 -40.91 8.46 4.87
C LEU A 80 -40.87 9.99 4.90
N ILE A 81 -41.05 10.60 3.73
CA ILE A 81 -41.37 12.01 3.58
C ILE A 81 -42.88 12.16 3.65
#